data_AF-A0A9K3IH21-F1
#
_entry.id   AF-A0A9K3IH21-F1
#
_cell.length_a   1.000
_cell.length_b   1.000
_cell.length_c   1.000
_cell.angle_alpha   90.00
_cell.angle_beta   90.00
_cell.angle_gamma   90.00
#
_symmetry.space_group_name_H-M   'P 1'
#
loop_
_entity.id
_entity.type
_entity.pdbx_description
1 polymer ?
#
loop_
_entity_poly.entity_id
_entity_poly.type
_entity_poly.pdbx_seq_one_letter_code
_entity_poly.pdbx_strand_id
1 'polypeptide(L)'
;MWADFFGDCNLRLPLTVFVVEVLEWYKIHISQLSPFGMIRIRNFESTFRALGIEPSVGDFRRFYQMTVSLGFFSFRQRDGSPKLMTPPKGITKWKMKFFYIKAAAVVAKMTFRNVNETIITETIAVPSVKTVEWFPQLQTIEWVKLSNTQLWVLRMMLTRMNKKSRPVVREKSGEDAALWRMFASDFEGKVEIVACADDEDGFNVIIRDNFRVPTEAALAVALP
;
A
#
# COMPACT_ATOMS: atom_id res chain seq x y z
N MET A 1 -15.78 -12.76 -0.07
CA MET A 1 -14.66 -13.35 -0.85
C MET A 1 -13.32 -12.83 -0.29
N TRP A 2 -12.17 -13.53 -0.32
CA TRP A 2 -10.83 -12.90 0.02
C TRP A 2 -10.58 -11.68 -0.90
N ALA A 3 -11.29 -11.56 -2.04
CA ALA A 3 -11.32 -10.35 -2.84
C ALA A 3 -11.82 -9.13 -2.04
N ASP A 4 -12.71 -9.33 -1.07
CA ASP A 4 -13.08 -8.32 -0.07
C ASP A 4 -11.90 -8.04 0.84
N PHE A 5 -11.12 -9.02 1.30
CA PHE A 5 -9.95 -8.79 2.15
C PHE A 5 -8.88 -7.94 1.44
N PHE A 6 -8.54 -8.27 0.19
CA PHE A 6 -7.66 -7.42 -0.60
C PHE A 6 -8.32 -6.09 -0.94
N GLY A 7 -9.63 -6.08 -1.17
CA GLY A 7 -10.47 -4.89 -1.21
C GLY A 7 -10.27 -3.96 -0.02
N ASP A 8 -10.50 -4.49 1.17
CA ASP A 8 -10.56 -3.82 2.47
C ASP A 8 -9.16 -3.43 2.94
N CYS A 9 -8.13 -4.22 2.59
CA CYS A 9 -6.74 -3.86 2.87
C CYS A 9 -6.11 -3.00 1.76
N ASN A 10 -6.87 -2.52 0.76
CA ASN A 10 -6.35 -1.76 -0.38
C ASN A 10 -5.23 -2.47 -1.16
N LEU A 11 -5.23 -3.81 -1.15
CA LEU A 11 -4.28 -4.64 -1.89
C LEU A 11 -4.82 -4.97 -3.29
N ARG A 12 -3.99 -4.80 -4.31
CA ARG A 12 -4.28 -5.15 -5.71
C ARG A 12 -3.07 -5.85 -6.31
N LEU A 13 -3.31 -6.71 -7.29
CA LEU A 13 -2.27 -7.29 -8.14
C LEU A 13 -2.20 -6.50 -9.46
N PRO A 14 -1.01 -6.31 -10.05
CA PRO A 14 0.31 -6.67 -9.49
C PRO A 14 0.63 -5.87 -8.22
N LEU A 15 1.48 -6.42 -7.35
CA LEU A 15 1.90 -5.74 -6.12
C LEU A 15 2.78 -4.54 -6.46
N THR A 16 2.70 -3.49 -5.62
CA THR A 16 3.66 -2.40 -5.70
C THR A 16 5.03 -2.88 -5.23
N VAL A 17 6.10 -2.26 -5.74
CA VAL A 17 7.48 -2.54 -5.36
C VAL A 17 7.65 -2.46 -3.85
N PHE A 18 7.11 -1.42 -3.22
CA PHE A 18 7.17 -1.25 -1.77
C PHE A 18 6.59 -2.44 -0.98
N VAL A 19 5.41 -2.95 -1.36
CA VAL A 19 4.84 -4.14 -0.69
C VAL A 19 5.75 -5.35 -0.84
N VAL A 20 6.31 -5.55 -2.04
CA VAL A 20 7.26 -6.64 -2.31
C VAL A 20 8.50 -6.51 -1.43
N GLU A 21 9.10 -5.33 -1.38
CA GLU A 21 10.30 -5.07 -0.58
C GLU A 21 10.05 -5.28 0.91
N VAL A 22 8.87 -4.91 1.44
CA VAL A 22 8.51 -5.20 2.84
C VAL A 22 8.43 -6.71 3.09
N LEU A 23 7.75 -7.46 2.21
CA LEU A 23 7.64 -8.92 2.34
C LEU A 23 9.01 -9.60 2.26
N GLU A 24 9.86 -9.16 1.34
CA GLU A 24 11.22 -9.68 1.13
C GLU A 24 12.18 -9.30 2.26
N TRP A 25 12.09 -8.08 2.80
CA TRP A 25 12.90 -7.63 3.93
C TRP A 25 12.62 -8.48 5.15
N TYR A 26 11.34 -8.63 5.50
CA TYR A 26 10.91 -9.40 6.66
C TYR A 26 10.86 -10.91 6.40
N LYS A 27 11.18 -11.39 5.19
CA LYS A 27 11.18 -12.82 4.85
C LYS A 27 9.85 -13.50 5.20
N ILE A 28 8.73 -12.81 5.02
CA ILE A 28 7.40 -13.33 5.35
C ILE A 28 6.64 -13.70 4.08
N HIS A 29 5.91 -14.80 4.14
CA HIS A 29 4.96 -15.14 3.09
C HIS A 29 3.69 -14.31 3.27
N ILE A 30 3.12 -13.80 2.18
CA ILE A 30 1.94 -12.92 2.24
C ILE A 30 0.75 -13.55 2.96
N SER A 31 0.59 -14.87 2.89
CA SER A 31 -0.47 -15.62 3.60
C SER A 31 -0.25 -15.70 5.13
N GLN A 32 0.95 -15.43 5.61
CA GLN A 32 1.26 -15.36 7.04
C GLN A 32 1.05 -13.93 7.60
N LEU A 33 0.72 -12.96 6.76
CA LEU A 33 0.46 -11.59 7.17
C LEU A 33 -1.00 -11.42 7.58
N SER A 34 -1.21 -10.86 8.76
CA SER A 34 -2.55 -10.48 9.24
C SER A 34 -3.16 -9.34 8.41
N PRO A 35 -4.50 -9.22 8.37
CA PRO A 35 -5.17 -8.05 7.77
C PRO A 35 -4.62 -6.71 8.27
N PHE A 36 -4.41 -6.61 9.58
CA PHE A 36 -3.84 -5.41 10.20
C PHE A 36 -2.40 -5.14 9.79
N GLY A 37 -1.62 -6.18 9.51
CA GLY A 37 -0.28 -6.04 8.95
C GLY A 37 -0.34 -5.42 7.56
N MET A 38 -1.19 -5.96 6.69
CA MET A 38 -1.36 -5.44 5.33
C MET A 38 -1.93 -4.01 5.33
N ILE A 39 -2.92 -3.72 6.17
CA ILE A 39 -3.47 -2.36 6.31
C ILE A 39 -2.40 -1.35 6.68
N ARG A 40 -1.47 -1.69 7.58
CA ARG A 40 -0.38 -0.77 7.95
C ARG A 40 0.62 -0.55 6.82
N ILE A 41 0.99 -1.61 6.09
CA ILE A 41 1.83 -1.46 4.89
C ILE A 41 1.14 -0.52 3.90
N ARG A 42 -0.14 -0.78 3.59
CA ARG A 42 -0.86 -0.06 2.54
C ARG A 42 -1.23 1.37 2.95
N ASN A 43 -1.55 1.61 4.21
CA ASN A 43 -1.78 2.96 4.69
C ASN A 43 -0.47 3.77 4.70
N PHE A 44 0.64 3.19 5.17
CA PHE A 44 1.95 3.84 5.08
C PHE A 44 2.27 4.25 3.64
N GLU A 45 2.10 3.32 2.70
CA GLU A 45 2.31 3.60 1.27
C GLU A 45 1.38 4.71 0.76
N SER A 46 0.08 4.66 1.06
CA SER A 46 -0.86 5.70 0.61
C SER A 46 -0.52 7.06 1.20
N THR A 47 -0.10 7.12 2.46
CA THR A 47 0.25 8.38 3.13
C THR A 47 1.50 9.01 2.52
N PHE A 48 2.54 8.21 2.28
CA PHE A 48 3.76 8.70 1.65
C PHE A 48 3.49 9.15 0.21
N ARG A 49 2.78 8.33 -0.59
CA ARG A 49 2.45 8.68 -1.97
C ARG A 49 1.50 9.89 -2.07
N ALA A 50 0.59 10.09 -1.12
CA ALA A 50 -0.28 11.27 -1.06
C ALA A 50 0.50 12.57 -0.81
N LEU A 51 1.66 12.47 -0.15
CA LEU A 51 2.59 13.59 0.08
C LEU A 51 3.65 13.71 -1.03
N GLY A 52 3.58 12.89 -2.08
CA GLY A 52 4.58 12.87 -3.14
C GLY A 52 5.94 12.28 -2.73
N ILE A 53 5.98 11.52 -1.62
CA ILE A 53 7.18 10.88 -1.08
C ILE A 53 7.20 9.42 -1.54
N GLU A 54 8.35 8.93 -2.00
CA GLU A 54 8.49 7.51 -2.33
C GLU A 54 8.63 6.68 -1.03
N PRO A 55 7.73 5.71 -0.79
CA PRO A 55 7.78 4.88 0.41
C PRO A 55 8.98 3.93 0.36
N SER A 56 9.71 3.81 1.47
CA SER A 56 10.84 2.89 1.60
C SER A 56 10.66 1.95 2.79
N VAL A 57 11.24 0.75 2.70
CA VAL A 57 11.27 -0.20 3.84
C VAL A 57 12.00 0.41 5.04
N GLY A 58 13.05 1.19 4.79
CA GLY A 58 13.80 1.90 5.82
C GLY A 58 12.91 2.85 6.62
N ASP A 59 12.08 3.64 5.94
CA ASP A 59 11.14 4.53 6.60
C ASP A 59 10.02 3.77 7.30
N PHE A 60 9.43 2.76 6.65
CA PHE A 60 8.41 1.92 7.26
C PHE A 60 8.86 1.36 8.63
N ARG A 61 10.11 0.87 8.70
CA ARG A 61 10.74 0.34 9.93
C ARG A 61 10.90 1.38 11.04
N ARG A 62 10.95 2.67 10.72
CA ARG A 62 11.01 3.74 11.72
C ARG A 62 9.65 4.01 12.38
N PHE A 63 8.56 3.68 11.71
CA PHE A 63 7.20 3.81 12.26
C PHE A 63 6.68 2.51 12.86
N TYR A 64 7.14 1.37 12.34
CA TYR A 64 6.57 0.08 12.66
C TYR A 64 7.62 -0.96 13.05
N GLN A 65 7.27 -1.76 14.05
CA GLN A 65 8.02 -2.92 14.49
C GLN A 65 7.23 -4.18 14.13
N MET A 66 7.86 -5.16 13.49
CA MET A 66 7.22 -6.43 13.24
C MET A 66 6.86 -7.12 14.57
N THR A 67 5.72 -7.78 14.60
CA THR A 67 5.21 -8.56 15.73
C THR A 67 4.50 -9.81 15.22
N VAL A 68 4.29 -10.78 16.10
CA VAL A 68 3.44 -11.94 15.85
C VAL A 68 2.29 -11.92 16.84
N SER A 69 1.08 -12.15 16.34
CA SER A 69 -0.11 -12.28 17.17
C SER A 69 -1.02 -13.35 16.59
N LEU A 70 -1.47 -14.28 17.43
CA LEU A 70 -2.39 -15.36 17.07
C LEU A 70 -1.93 -16.19 15.84
N GLY A 71 -0.61 -16.40 15.71
CA GLY A 71 -0.01 -17.17 14.61
C GLY A 71 0.15 -16.42 13.29
N PHE A 72 -0.03 -15.09 13.27
CA PHE A 72 0.17 -14.26 12.07
C PHE A 72 1.15 -13.13 12.35
N PHE A 73 1.97 -12.80 11.35
CA PHE A 73 2.81 -11.61 11.38
C PHE A 73 1.95 -10.35 11.25
N SER A 74 2.38 -9.30 11.92
CA SER A 74 1.79 -7.96 11.85
C SER A 74 2.87 -6.93 12.14
N PHE A 75 2.45 -5.67 12.22
CA PHE A 75 3.32 -4.54 12.50
C PHE A 75 2.69 -3.71 13.61
N ARG A 76 3.38 -3.49 14.73
CA ARG A 76 2.94 -2.56 15.76
C ARG A 76 3.56 -1.20 15.50
N GLN A 77 2.84 -0.12 15.79
CA GLN A 77 3.44 1.22 15.79
C GLN A 77 4.57 1.26 16.84
N ARG A 78 5.66 1.97 16.53
CA ARG A 78 6.78 2.17 17.46
C ARG A 78 6.48 3.30 18.41
N ASP A 79 6.96 3.18 19.64
CA ASP A 79 6.83 4.23 20.64
C ASP A 79 7.53 5.50 20.15
N GLY A 80 6.87 6.65 20.31
CA GLY A 80 7.35 7.95 19.86
C GLY A 80 7.19 8.23 18.35
N SER A 81 6.89 7.22 17.52
CA SER A 81 6.56 7.47 16.11
C SER A 81 5.20 8.14 15.96
N PRO A 82 5.04 9.13 15.06
CA PRO A 82 3.76 9.76 14.85
C PRO A 82 2.77 8.74 14.26
N LYS A 83 1.52 8.89 14.68
CA LYS A 83 0.43 8.00 14.26
C LYS A 83 0.01 8.34 12.84
N LEU A 84 0.32 7.49 11.87
CA LEU A 84 -0.09 7.70 10.48
C LEU A 84 -1.56 7.32 10.21
N MET A 85 -2.17 6.52 11.08
CA MET A 85 -3.58 6.11 10.98
C MET A 85 -4.11 5.57 12.30
N THR A 86 -5.44 5.58 12.49
CA THR A 86 -6.10 4.74 13.48
C THR A 86 -6.50 3.39 12.86
N PRO A 87 -5.99 2.26 13.37
CA PRO A 87 -6.40 0.94 12.86
C PRO A 87 -7.89 0.67 13.15
N PRO A 88 -8.58 -0.06 12.27
CA PRO A 88 -9.96 -0.45 12.53
C PRO A 88 -10.05 -1.27 13.83
N LYS A 89 -11.17 -1.16 14.55
CA LYS A 89 -11.35 -1.84 15.85
C LYS A 89 -11.31 -3.37 15.74
N GLY A 90 -11.64 -3.91 14.58
CA GLY A 90 -11.70 -5.34 14.33
C GLY A 90 -11.99 -5.61 12.87
N ILE A 91 -11.48 -6.73 12.37
CA ILE A 91 -11.89 -7.28 11.08
C ILE A 91 -12.49 -8.64 11.39
N THR A 92 -13.80 -8.78 11.23
CA THR A 92 -14.50 -10.02 11.55
C THR A 92 -14.51 -10.95 10.34
N LYS A 93 -14.56 -12.26 10.59
CA LYS A 93 -14.71 -13.32 9.56
C LYS A 93 -13.63 -13.35 8.46
N TRP A 94 -12.52 -12.62 8.58
CA TRP A 94 -11.47 -12.62 7.54
C TRP A 94 -10.86 -14.00 7.31
N LYS A 95 -10.71 -14.81 8.38
CA LYS A 95 -10.23 -16.20 8.30
C LYS A 95 -11.17 -17.15 7.54
N MET A 96 -12.44 -16.77 7.37
CA MET A 96 -13.45 -17.59 6.68
C MET A 96 -13.51 -17.34 5.18
N LYS A 97 -12.78 -16.34 4.69
CA LYS A 97 -12.79 -15.97 3.29
C LYS A 97 -11.51 -16.51 2.69
N PHE A 98 -11.59 -17.41 1.70
CA PHE A 98 -10.41 -17.75 0.90
C PHE A 98 -10.53 -17.78 -0.63
N PHE A 99 -9.40 -17.70 -1.34
CA PHE A 99 -9.21 -17.82 -2.78
C PHE A 99 -7.74 -18.14 -3.08
N TYR A 100 -7.49 -18.74 -4.23
CA TYR A 100 -6.17 -19.12 -4.70
C TYR A 100 -5.64 -18.12 -5.73
N ILE A 101 -4.38 -17.73 -5.58
CA ILE A 101 -3.62 -17.01 -6.61
C ILE A 101 -2.58 -17.95 -7.19
N LYS A 102 -2.32 -17.83 -8.49
CA LYS A 102 -1.09 -18.41 -9.06
C LYS A 102 0.10 -17.78 -8.33
N ALA A 103 1.04 -18.60 -7.87
CA ALA A 103 2.24 -18.09 -7.19
C ALA A 103 2.99 -17.06 -8.07
N ALA A 104 3.05 -17.33 -9.38
CA ALA A 104 3.63 -16.43 -10.38
C ALA A 104 2.98 -15.03 -10.44
N ALA A 105 1.76 -14.85 -9.97
CA ALA A 105 1.10 -13.54 -9.92
C ALA A 105 1.65 -12.62 -8.82
N VAL A 106 2.36 -13.19 -7.83
CA VAL A 106 3.05 -12.45 -6.78
C VAL A 106 4.55 -12.53 -7.06
N VAL A 107 5.07 -11.52 -7.76
CA VAL A 107 6.48 -11.41 -8.09
C VAL A 107 7.24 -10.86 -6.87
N ALA A 108 7.40 -11.71 -5.87
CA ALA A 108 8.13 -11.43 -4.64
C ALA A 108 8.83 -12.69 -4.14
N LYS A 109 10.06 -12.56 -3.62
CA LYS A 109 10.73 -13.66 -2.91
C LYS A 109 10.14 -13.83 -1.52
N MET A 110 9.01 -14.53 -1.47
CA MET A 110 8.32 -14.87 -0.23
C MET A 110 8.92 -16.12 0.41
N THR A 111 9.00 -16.15 1.73
CA THR A 111 9.50 -17.31 2.49
C THR A 111 8.55 -17.60 3.63
N PHE A 112 8.21 -18.87 3.85
CA PHE A 112 7.48 -19.25 5.05
C PHE A 112 8.39 -19.07 6.25
N ARG A 113 8.04 -18.15 7.13
CA ARG A 113 8.78 -17.82 8.35
C ARG A 113 8.17 -18.52 9.55
N ASN A 114 9.00 -18.95 10.51
CA ASN A 114 8.49 -19.64 11.69
C ASN A 114 7.78 -18.64 12.60
N VAL A 115 6.47 -18.78 12.80
CA VAL A 115 5.68 -17.86 13.63
C VAL A 115 6.02 -17.93 15.12
N ASN A 116 6.70 -19.00 15.55
CA ASN A 116 7.15 -19.17 16.94
C ASN A 116 8.55 -18.61 17.18
N GLU A 117 9.22 -18.11 16.14
CA GLU A 117 10.56 -17.54 16.32
C GLU A 117 10.50 -16.23 17.11
N THR A 118 11.56 -15.97 17.87
CA THR A 118 11.68 -14.71 18.61
C THR A 118 11.87 -13.55 17.65
N ILE A 119 10.93 -12.61 17.66
CA ILE A 119 11.05 -11.37 16.89
C ILE A 119 11.96 -10.41 17.63
N ILE A 120 13.16 -10.20 17.07
CA ILE A 120 14.12 -9.24 17.60
C ILE A 120 13.54 -7.83 17.45
N THR A 121 13.48 -7.09 18.55
CA THR A 121 13.10 -5.68 18.52
C THR A 121 14.21 -4.88 17.87
N GLU A 122 13.87 -4.14 16.83
CA GLU A 122 14.83 -3.30 16.12
C GLU A 122 15.00 -2.00 16.90
N THR A 123 16.25 -1.55 17.10
CA THR A 123 16.54 -0.23 17.68
C THR A 123 16.81 0.75 16.55
N ILE A 124 15.76 1.45 16.12
CA ILE A 124 15.82 2.42 15.02
C ILE A 124 15.29 3.76 15.53
N ALA A 125 16.04 4.82 15.23
CA ALA A 125 15.64 6.19 15.56
C ALA A 125 14.37 6.58 14.77
N VAL A 126 13.42 7.16 15.49
CA VAL A 126 12.18 7.70 14.92
C VAL A 126 12.51 8.94 14.07
N PRO A 127 11.88 9.15 12.90
CA PRO A 127 12.03 10.37 12.13
C PRO A 127 11.56 11.58 12.95
N SER A 128 12.15 12.73 12.66
CA SER A 128 11.82 14.00 13.30
C SER A 128 12.09 15.13 12.33
N VAL A 129 11.62 16.33 12.68
CA VAL A 129 11.92 17.57 11.94
C VAL A 129 13.44 17.77 11.74
N LYS A 130 14.27 17.24 12.64
CA LYS A 130 15.74 17.36 12.57
C LYS A 130 16.41 16.31 11.70
N THR A 131 15.72 15.21 11.36
CA THR A 131 16.34 14.05 10.68
C THR A 131 15.85 13.84 9.27
N VAL A 132 14.64 14.29 8.93
CA VAL A 132 14.06 14.16 7.58
C VAL A 132 13.14 15.34 7.26
N GLU A 133 13.31 15.92 6.06
CA GLU A 133 12.61 17.15 5.64
C GLU A 133 11.09 16.99 5.46
N TRP A 134 10.64 15.78 5.13
CA TRP A 134 9.22 15.50 4.91
C TRP A 134 8.42 15.30 6.20
N PHE A 135 9.08 15.19 7.37
CA PHE A 135 8.40 14.89 8.63
C PHE A 135 7.33 15.90 9.04
N PRO A 136 7.53 17.23 8.91
CA PRO A 136 6.49 18.21 9.21
C PRO A 136 5.26 18.11 8.30
N GLN A 137 5.38 17.46 7.14
CA GLN A 137 4.30 17.31 6.16
C GLN A 137 3.42 16.10 6.47
N LEU A 138 3.83 15.23 7.41
CA LEU A 138 3.04 14.06 7.78
C LEU A 138 1.70 14.47 8.36
N GLN A 139 0.65 13.90 7.77
CA GLN A 139 -0.70 14.00 8.27
C GLN A 139 -1.19 12.61 8.65
N THR A 140 -1.97 12.54 9.73
CA THR A 140 -2.71 11.32 10.06
C THR A 140 -3.77 11.12 8.99
N ILE A 141 -3.64 10.04 8.22
CA ILE A 141 -4.63 9.64 7.22
C ILE A 141 -5.34 8.41 7.76
N GLU A 142 -6.60 8.59 8.15
CA GLU A 142 -7.39 7.49 8.67
C GLU A 142 -7.55 6.38 7.63
N TRP A 143 -7.59 5.13 8.10
CA TRP A 143 -7.77 4.02 7.18
C TRP A 143 -9.15 4.09 6.54
N VAL A 144 -9.14 4.12 5.22
CA VAL A 144 -10.34 4.05 4.39
C VAL A 144 -10.12 3.02 3.28
N LYS A 145 -11.19 2.33 2.91
CA LYS A 145 -11.21 1.52 1.70
C LYS A 145 -11.21 2.45 0.50
N LEU A 146 -10.17 2.40 -0.31
CA LEU A 146 -10.00 3.26 -1.46
C LEU A 146 -10.64 2.64 -2.71
N SER A 147 -11.27 3.49 -3.50
CA SER A 147 -11.72 3.14 -4.84
C SER A 147 -10.54 2.84 -5.76
N ASN A 148 -10.78 2.13 -6.87
CA ASN A 148 -9.74 1.87 -7.85
C ASN A 148 -9.14 3.17 -8.43
N THR A 149 -9.95 4.23 -8.61
CA THR A 149 -9.46 5.54 -9.08
C THR A 149 -8.58 6.23 -8.05
N GLN A 150 -8.93 6.15 -6.76
CA GLN A 150 -8.08 6.67 -5.68
C GLN A 150 -6.77 5.87 -5.54
N LEU A 151 -6.83 4.55 -5.66
CA LEU A 151 -5.59 3.73 -5.70
C LEU A 151 -4.76 4.06 -6.93
N TRP A 152 -5.40 4.34 -8.07
CA TRP A 152 -4.71 4.74 -9.28
C TRP A 152 -4.01 6.07 -9.09
N VAL A 153 -4.68 7.13 -8.60
CA VAL A 153 -4.07 8.45 -8.38
C VAL A 153 -2.91 8.40 -7.39
N LEU A 154 -2.98 7.51 -6.41
CA LEU A 154 -1.88 7.24 -5.47
C LEU A 154 -0.76 6.38 -6.07
N ARG A 155 -0.81 6.01 -7.35
CA ARG A 155 0.18 5.15 -8.01
C ARG A 155 0.28 3.75 -7.40
N MET A 156 -0.83 3.27 -6.82
CA MET A 156 -0.92 2.01 -6.06
C MET A 156 -1.76 0.93 -6.75
N MET A 157 -2.26 1.22 -7.96
CA MET A 157 -2.95 0.29 -8.84
C MET A 157 -2.62 0.60 -10.32
N LEU A 158 -2.44 -0.43 -11.14
CA LEU A 158 -2.51 -0.32 -12.59
C LEU A 158 -3.95 -0.55 -13.06
N THR A 159 -4.43 0.26 -14.00
CA THR A 159 -5.75 0.07 -14.61
C THR A 159 -5.62 -0.71 -15.92
N ARG A 160 -6.65 -1.47 -16.31
CA ARG A 160 -6.68 -2.15 -17.62
C ARG A 160 -6.89 -1.19 -18.79
N MET A 161 -7.40 0.02 -18.50
CA MET A 161 -7.73 1.01 -19.51
C MET A 161 -6.47 1.76 -19.90
N ASN A 162 -5.77 1.27 -20.93
CA ASN A 162 -4.67 1.98 -21.56
C ASN A 162 -5.22 3.09 -22.48
N LYS A 163 -6.03 4.00 -21.93
CA LYS A 163 -6.38 5.26 -22.59
C LYS A 163 -5.32 6.29 -22.18
N LYS A 164 -4.97 7.21 -23.07
CA LYS A 164 -4.19 8.41 -22.75
C LYS A 164 -4.97 9.25 -21.73
N SER A 165 -4.93 8.85 -20.47
CA SER A 165 -5.62 9.51 -19.38
C SER A 165 -4.84 9.39 -18.08
N ARG A 166 -5.13 10.35 -17.19
CA ARG A 166 -4.55 10.42 -15.85
C ARG A 166 -5.62 10.76 -14.82
N PRO A 167 -5.54 10.18 -13.62
CA PRO A 167 -6.37 10.61 -12.51
C PRO A 167 -5.84 11.92 -11.90
N VAL A 168 -6.74 12.79 -11.47
CA VAL A 168 -6.43 14.05 -10.77
C VAL A 168 -7.37 14.25 -9.59
N VAL A 169 -6.89 14.84 -8.51
CA VAL A 169 -7.74 15.26 -7.39
C VAL A 169 -8.21 16.69 -7.68
N ARG A 170 -9.52 16.92 -7.63
CA ARG A 170 -10.14 18.21 -7.88
C ARG A 170 -10.95 18.65 -6.66
N GLU A 171 -10.79 19.90 -6.25
CA GLU A 171 -11.69 20.54 -5.29
C GLU A 171 -13.09 20.70 -5.90
N LYS A 172 -14.09 21.00 -5.06
CA LYS A 172 -15.45 21.29 -5.53
C LYS A 172 -15.52 22.50 -6.49
N SER A 173 -14.57 23.44 -6.36
CA SER A 173 -14.41 24.58 -7.28
C SER A 173 -14.00 24.15 -8.70
N GLY A 174 -13.51 22.92 -8.88
CA GLY A 174 -12.95 22.42 -10.13
C GLY A 174 -11.43 22.64 -10.25
N GLU A 175 -10.78 23.24 -9.27
CA GLU A 175 -9.32 23.44 -9.25
C GLU A 175 -8.58 22.14 -8.89
N ASP A 176 -7.36 21.98 -9.40
CA ASP A 176 -6.48 20.86 -9.04
C ASP A 176 -6.09 20.96 -7.56
N ALA A 177 -6.17 19.84 -6.85
CA ALA A 177 -5.80 19.74 -5.44
C ALA A 177 -4.62 18.80 -5.26
N ALA A 178 -3.85 19.02 -4.18
CA ALA A 178 -2.84 18.07 -3.76
C ALA A 178 -3.47 16.72 -3.38
N LEU A 179 -2.75 15.60 -3.60
CA LEU A 179 -3.32 14.26 -3.40
C LEU A 179 -3.81 14.02 -1.98
N TRP A 180 -3.12 14.55 -0.97
CA TRP A 180 -3.52 14.42 0.44
C TRP A 180 -4.90 15.01 0.73
N ARG A 181 -5.39 15.98 -0.06
CA ARG A 181 -6.69 16.63 0.16
C ARG A 181 -7.84 15.63 0.14
N MET A 182 -7.76 14.55 -0.65
CA MET A 182 -8.83 13.56 -0.70
C MET A 182 -9.04 12.78 0.60
N PHE A 183 -8.15 12.92 1.59
CA PHE A 183 -8.26 12.32 2.92
C PHE A 183 -8.70 13.29 4.00
N ALA A 184 -8.78 14.59 3.69
CA ALA A 184 -9.23 15.60 4.63
C ALA A 184 -10.73 15.44 4.91
N SER A 185 -11.15 15.66 6.15
CA SER A 185 -12.56 15.48 6.56
C SER A 185 -13.52 16.48 5.91
N ASP A 186 -13.00 17.62 5.45
CA ASP A 186 -13.72 18.70 4.78
C ASP A 186 -13.65 18.61 3.24
N PHE A 187 -13.11 17.51 2.70
CA PHE A 187 -12.97 17.36 1.26
C PHE A 187 -14.32 17.06 0.60
N GLU A 188 -14.85 18.04 -0.13
CA GLU A 188 -16.07 17.92 -0.93
C GLU A 188 -15.79 17.67 -2.42
N GLY A 189 -14.51 17.51 -2.79
CA GLY A 189 -14.06 17.29 -4.16
C GLY A 189 -14.18 15.84 -4.62
N LYS A 190 -13.47 15.50 -5.70
CA LYS A 190 -13.42 14.13 -6.24
C LYS A 190 -12.11 13.81 -6.95
N VAL A 191 -11.85 12.53 -7.14
CA VAL A 191 -10.79 12.06 -8.04
C VAL A 191 -11.39 11.85 -9.43
N GLU A 192 -11.01 12.69 -10.39
CA GLU A 192 -11.49 12.65 -11.77
C GLU A 192 -10.46 11.96 -12.69
N ILE A 193 -10.93 11.46 -13.83
CA ILE A 193 -10.08 10.96 -14.90
C ILE A 193 -10.12 11.98 -16.03
N VAL A 194 -8.98 12.55 -16.37
CA VAL A 194 -8.82 13.51 -17.47
C VAL A 194 -8.03 12.88 -18.61
N ALA A 195 -8.28 13.32 -19.84
CA ALA A 195 -7.45 12.94 -20.97
C ALA A 195 -6.04 13.55 -20.81
N CYS A 196 -5.02 12.78 -21.14
CA CYS A 196 -3.65 13.30 -21.30
C CYS A 196 -3.56 14.10 -22.60
N ALA A 197 -2.64 15.06 -22.66
CA ALA A 197 -2.34 15.76 -23.91
C ALA A 197 -1.74 14.81 -24.97
N ASP A 198 -1.71 15.26 -26.23
CA ASP A 198 -1.23 14.46 -27.35
C ASP A 198 0.26 14.08 -27.24
N ASP A 199 1.05 14.87 -26.51
CA ASP A 199 2.47 14.64 -26.21
C ASP A 199 2.73 13.96 -24.86
N GLU A 200 1.71 13.81 -24.01
CA GLU A 200 1.83 13.16 -22.70
C GLU A 200 1.60 11.65 -22.77
N ASP A 201 2.40 10.90 -22.02
CA ASP A 201 2.16 9.47 -21.79
C ASP A 201 0.96 9.24 -20.87
N GLY A 202 0.27 8.11 -21.09
CA GLY A 202 -0.80 7.66 -20.20
C GLY A 202 -0.26 7.34 -18.80
N PHE A 203 -1.07 7.58 -17.77
CA PHE A 203 -0.58 7.49 -16.40
C PHE A 203 -0.05 6.12 -16.01
N ASN A 204 -0.60 5.03 -16.57
CA ASN A 204 -0.07 3.68 -16.35
C ASN A 204 1.37 3.51 -16.82
N VAL A 205 1.79 4.21 -17.88
CA VAL A 205 3.18 4.19 -18.36
C VAL A 205 4.09 4.84 -17.31
N ILE A 206 3.67 5.99 -16.79
CA ILE A 206 4.40 6.76 -15.78
C ILE A 206 4.62 5.96 -14.49
N ILE A 207 3.61 5.21 -14.05
CA ILE A 207 3.65 4.52 -12.75
C ILE A 207 4.01 3.04 -12.84
N ARG A 208 4.21 2.48 -14.04
CA ARG A 208 4.41 1.04 -14.25
C ARG A 208 5.52 0.47 -13.38
N ASP A 209 6.63 1.22 -13.28
CA ASP A 209 7.83 0.76 -12.60
C ASP A 209 7.68 0.75 -11.06
N ASN A 210 6.58 1.31 -10.54
CA ASN A 210 6.17 1.14 -9.14
C ASN A 210 5.58 -0.23 -8.85
N PHE A 211 5.45 -1.12 -9.84
CA PHE A 211 4.85 -2.44 -9.71
C PHE A 211 5.80 -3.56 -10.10
N ARG A 212 5.69 -4.69 -9.41
CA ARG A 212 6.31 -5.96 -9.84
C ARG A 212 5.30 -6.72 -10.70
N VAL A 213 5.35 -6.45 -12.01
CA VAL A 213 4.43 -7.04 -12.99
C VAL A 213 4.92 -8.45 -13.38
N PRO A 214 4.08 -9.49 -13.24
CA PRO A 214 4.44 -10.83 -13.70
C PRO A 214 4.54 -10.89 -15.22
N THR A 215 5.46 -11.71 -15.73
CA THR A 215 5.55 -11.96 -17.17
C THR A 215 4.38 -12.83 -17.62
N GLU A 216 3.95 -12.66 -18.87
CA GLU A 216 2.89 -13.50 -19.45
C GLU A 216 3.27 -14.98 -19.42
N ALA A 217 4.54 -15.29 -19.73
CA ALA A 217 5.08 -16.65 -19.65
C ALA A 217 4.94 -17.25 -18.24
N ALA A 218 5.25 -16.48 -17.19
CA ALA A 218 5.12 -16.94 -15.81
C ALA A 218 3.64 -17.20 -15.43
N LEU A 219 2.71 -16.41 -15.94
CA LEU A 219 1.27 -16.60 -15.72
C LEU A 219 0.69 -17.78 -16.52
N ALA A 220 1.27 -18.08 -17.69
CA ALA A 220 0.80 -19.14 -18.58
C ALA A 220 1.14 -20.56 -18.09
N VAL A 221 2.09 -20.71 -17.14
CA VAL A 221 2.44 -22.01 -16.57
C VAL A 221 1.21 -22.70 -15.98
N ALA A 222 1.01 -23.98 -16.37
CA ALA A 222 -0.05 -24.83 -15.85
C ALA A 222 0.17 -25.09 -14.35
N LEU A 223 -0.91 -25.06 -13.57
CA LEU A 223 -0.83 -25.42 -12.16
C LEU A 223 -0.73 -26.96 -12.06
N PRO A 224 0.13 -27.49 -11.18
CA PRO A 224 0.19 -28.93 -10.90
C PRO A 224 -1.10 -29.46 -10.29
#